data_AF-A0A963HBU3-F1
#
_entry.id   AF-A0A963HBU3-F1
#
_cell.length_a   1.000
_cell.length_b   1.000
_cell.length_c   1.000
_cell.angle_alpha   90.00
_cell.angle_beta   90.00
_cell.angle_gamma   90.00
#
_symmetry.space_group_name_H-M   'P 1'
#
loop_
_entity.id
_entity.type
_entity.pdbx_description
1 polymer ?
#
loop_
_entity_poly.entity_id
_entity_poly.type
_entity_poly.pdbx_seq_one_letter_code
_entity_poly.pdbx_strand_id
1 'polypeptide(L)'
;MSKPLPDNQPPAASASSLKVLASTLFAALLAGACAPDAFRPDAPYEAYLNQVQNQCAYKRIGRMEINSDFLQDSYFLDITSRFFNLESSQAEYLASLEGAYGATPDSPGVRCMLRLLPPRALPPPAVPPPPAMDGRR
;
A
#
# COMPACT_ATOMS: atom_id res chain seq x y z
N MET A 1 41.45 23.65 -4.91
CA MET A 1 41.35 23.27 -6.33
C MET A 1 40.26 24.10 -6.98
N SER A 2 40.64 24.94 -7.93
CA SER A 2 39.80 25.94 -8.58
C SER A 2 39.25 25.40 -9.91
N LYS A 3 37.97 25.66 -10.17
CA LYS A 3 37.31 25.46 -11.47
C LYS A 3 37.81 26.49 -12.50
N PRO A 4 37.98 26.13 -13.78
CA PRO A 4 37.95 27.11 -14.87
C PRO A 4 36.86 26.86 -15.94
N LEU A 5 36.48 27.98 -16.57
CA LEU A 5 35.47 28.31 -17.61
C LEU A 5 35.92 27.89 -19.05
N PRO A 6 35.22 28.14 -20.20
CA PRO A 6 34.69 29.44 -20.72
C PRO A 6 33.21 29.37 -21.22
N ASP A 7 32.33 30.36 -21.03
CA ASP A 7 32.18 31.67 -21.73
C ASP A 7 32.01 31.57 -23.26
N ASN A 8 30.78 31.81 -23.73
CA ASN A 8 30.45 32.06 -25.14
C ASN A 8 29.33 33.10 -25.20
N GLN A 9 29.73 34.37 -25.35
CA GLN A 9 28.85 35.49 -25.68
C GLN A 9 29.51 36.29 -26.81
N PRO A 10 28.78 36.64 -27.90
CA PRO A 10 28.26 38.03 -28.06
C PRO A 10 27.01 38.10 -28.98
N PRO A 11 26.48 39.28 -29.40
CA PRO A 11 26.70 40.65 -28.91
C PRO A 11 25.43 41.31 -28.35
N ALA A 12 25.66 42.40 -27.62
CA ALA A 12 24.64 43.34 -27.15
C ALA A 12 24.09 44.21 -28.30
N ALA A 13 22.78 44.39 -28.33
CA ALA A 13 22.12 45.57 -28.87
C ALA A 13 20.75 45.73 -28.18
N SER A 14 20.69 46.59 -27.16
CA SER A 14 19.44 47.10 -26.61
C SER A 14 19.02 48.34 -27.39
N ALA A 15 17.88 48.28 -28.08
CA ALA A 15 17.11 49.46 -28.46
C ALA A 15 15.64 49.12 -28.72
N SER A 16 14.76 49.89 -28.06
CA SER A 16 13.42 50.31 -28.50
C SER A 16 12.21 49.37 -28.39
N SER A 17 11.32 49.77 -27.47
CA SER A 17 9.91 50.15 -27.67
C SER A 17 8.90 49.20 -28.33
N LEU A 18 7.85 48.92 -27.54
CA LEU A 18 6.42 48.85 -27.89
C LEU A 18 5.93 47.88 -28.99
N LYS A 19 5.02 46.99 -28.54
CA LYS A 19 3.87 46.42 -29.27
C LYS A 19 4.27 45.49 -30.44
N VAL A 20 3.72 44.29 -30.58
CA VAL A 20 2.35 44.05 -31.06
C VAL A 20 2.06 42.55 -30.91
N LEU A 21 0.81 42.24 -30.58
CA LEU A 21 0.21 40.91 -30.53
C LEU A 21 0.28 40.16 -31.88
N ALA A 22 0.61 38.86 -31.86
CA ALA A 22 0.08 37.82 -32.77
C ALA A 22 0.64 36.44 -32.35
N SER A 23 -0.15 35.61 -31.67
CA SER A 23 -0.95 34.53 -32.28
C SER A 23 -0.14 33.28 -32.66
N THR A 24 -0.10 32.27 -31.77
CA THR A 24 -0.19 30.86 -32.16
C THR A 24 -0.74 30.03 -30.98
N LEU A 25 -1.93 29.44 -31.20
CA LEU A 25 -2.43 28.28 -30.46
C LEU A 25 -1.38 27.15 -30.50
N PHE A 26 -1.40 26.26 -29.50
CA PHE A 26 -0.62 25.01 -29.31
C PHE A 26 0.41 25.00 -28.16
N ALA A 27 -0.08 25.02 -26.92
CA ALA A 27 0.54 24.26 -25.82
C ALA A 27 -0.50 23.94 -24.74
N ALA A 28 -1.67 23.44 -25.16
CA ALA A 28 -2.49 22.66 -24.26
C ALA A 28 -1.74 21.34 -23.95
N LEU A 29 -1.85 20.86 -22.71
CA LEU A 29 -1.77 19.43 -22.32
C LEU A 29 -0.43 18.74 -21.97
N LEU A 30 0.72 19.41 -21.84
CA LEU A 30 1.99 18.68 -21.63
C LEU A 30 2.75 19.07 -20.36
N ALA A 31 2.21 18.69 -19.19
CA ALA A 31 2.99 18.20 -18.04
C ALA A 31 2.07 17.82 -16.87
N GLY A 32 1.38 16.68 -17.02
CA GLY A 32 1.00 15.82 -15.90
C GLY A 32 0.20 16.44 -14.78
N ALA A 33 -1.09 16.70 -15.03
CA ALA A 33 -2.07 16.41 -14.00
C ALA A 33 -2.04 14.88 -13.78
N CYS A 34 -1.11 14.37 -12.97
CA CYS A 34 -1.30 13.07 -12.34
C CYS A 34 -2.60 13.20 -11.57
N ALA A 35 -3.64 12.50 -12.02
CA ALA A 35 -4.99 12.61 -11.51
C ALA A 35 -4.96 12.69 -9.97
N PRO A 36 -5.52 13.73 -9.34
CA PRO A 36 -5.59 13.80 -7.87
C PRO A 36 -6.47 12.69 -7.28
N ASP A 37 -7.13 11.90 -8.13
CA ASP A 37 -7.83 10.65 -7.78
C ASP A 37 -6.90 9.43 -7.62
N ALA A 38 -5.57 9.56 -7.80
CA ALA A 38 -4.64 8.45 -7.61
C ALA A 38 -4.46 8.04 -6.13
N PHE A 39 -4.92 8.86 -5.19
CA PHE A 39 -4.93 8.53 -3.77
C PHE A 39 -6.35 8.60 -3.23
N ARG A 40 -7.13 7.54 -3.45
CA ARG A 40 -8.37 7.36 -2.69
C ARG A 40 -8.03 6.67 -1.38
N PRO A 41 -8.15 7.34 -0.23
CA PRO A 41 -7.99 6.68 1.04
C PRO A 41 -9.04 5.59 1.15
N ASP A 42 -8.60 4.34 1.29
CA ASP A 42 -9.48 3.22 1.55
C ASP A 42 -9.90 3.25 3.02
N ALA A 43 -10.94 4.04 3.31
CA ALA A 43 -11.43 4.24 4.66
C ALA A 43 -11.66 2.95 5.48
N PRO A 44 -12.17 1.82 4.92
CA PRO A 44 -12.32 0.60 5.71
C PRO A 44 -10.98 -0.07 6.02
N TYR A 45 -10.01 -0.07 5.10
CA TYR A 45 -8.66 -0.57 5.37
C TYR A 45 -7.93 0.27 6.42
N GLU A 46 -8.00 1.60 6.31
CA GLU A 46 -7.43 2.51 7.32
C GLU A 46 -8.08 2.30 8.70
N ALA A 47 -9.39 2.10 8.75
CA ALA A 47 -10.09 1.78 10.00
C ALA A 47 -9.61 0.45 10.59
N TYR A 48 -9.34 -0.56 9.76
CA TYR A 48 -8.75 -1.82 10.20
C TYR A 48 -7.34 -1.62 10.76
N LEU A 49 -6.46 -0.87 10.10
CA LEU A 49 -5.12 -0.57 10.61
C LEU A 49 -5.18 0.16 11.96
N ASN A 50 -6.12 1.10 12.12
CA ASN A 50 -6.37 1.76 13.39
C ASN A 50 -6.81 0.77 14.48
N GLN A 51 -7.68 -0.20 14.16
CA GLN A 51 -8.06 -1.24 15.12
C GLN A 51 -6.87 -2.15 15.49
N VAL A 52 -6.02 -2.50 14.53
CA VAL A 52 -4.78 -3.27 14.77
C VAL A 52 -3.86 -2.49 15.70
N GLN A 53 -3.63 -1.20 15.43
CA GLN A 53 -2.82 -0.34 16.31
C GLN A 53 -3.40 -0.27 17.72
N ASN A 54 -4.72 -0.17 17.87
CA ASN A 54 -5.36 0.01 19.18
C ASN A 54 -5.46 -1.29 20.00
N GLN A 55 -5.65 -2.43 19.35
CA GLN A 55 -5.94 -3.70 20.03
C GLN A 55 -4.80 -4.71 19.98
N CYS A 56 -3.90 -4.59 19.01
CA CYS A 56 -2.80 -5.53 18.78
C CYS A 56 -1.42 -4.93 19.02
N ALA A 57 -1.32 -3.67 19.49
CA ALA A 57 -0.07 -3.02 19.84
C ALA A 57 0.85 -3.94 20.67
N TYR A 58 2.13 -3.89 20.36
CA TYR A 58 3.22 -4.62 21.02
C TYR A 58 3.14 -6.15 20.92
N LYS A 59 2.16 -6.70 20.18
CA LYS A 59 2.13 -8.14 19.89
C LYS A 59 3.10 -8.44 18.76
N ARG A 60 3.79 -9.58 18.86
CA ARG A 60 4.82 -9.98 17.89
C ARG A 60 4.23 -10.63 16.64
N ILE A 61 4.80 -10.26 15.49
CA ILE A 61 4.64 -10.90 14.18
C ILE A 61 6.04 -11.39 13.79
N GLY A 62 6.36 -12.62 14.20
CA GLY A 62 7.71 -13.16 14.07
C GLY A 62 8.76 -12.28 14.76
N ARG A 63 9.70 -11.75 13.97
CA ARG A 63 10.77 -10.87 14.45
C ARG A 63 10.33 -9.40 14.62
N MET A 64 9.19 -9.03 14.05
CA MET A 64 8.62 -7.69 14.15
C MET A 64 7.64 -7.57 15.31
N GLU A 65 7.39 -6.34 15.73
CA GLU A 65 6.38 -5.98 16.73
C GLU A 65 5.38 -5.02 16.10
N ILE A 66 4.09 -5.17 16.44
CA ILE A 66 3.06 -4.24 15.99
C ILE A 66 3.25 -2.90 16.69
N ASN A 67 3.77 -1.93 15.97
CA ASN A 67 3.89 -0.53 16.36
C ASN A 67 3.60 0.38 15.16
N SER A 68 3.59 1.69 15.37
CA SER A 68 3.25 2.65 14.32
C SER A 68 4.19 2.56 13.12
N ASP A 69 5.48 2.33 13.35
CA ASP A 69 6.47 2.25 12.27
C ASP A 69 6.23 1.00 11.41
N PHE A 70 5.97 -0.14 12.04
CA PHE A 70 5.67 -1.40 11.35
C PHE A 70 4.37 -1.30 10.56
N LEU A 71 3.33 -0.66 11.10
CA LEU A 71 2.06 -0.47 10.39
C LEU A 71 2.15 0.51 9.21
N GLN A 72 3.28 1.22 9.06
CA GLN A 72 3.58 2.07 7.90
C GLN A 72 4.58 1.41 6.94
N ASP A 73 5.04 0.19 7.22
CA ASP A 73 5.93 -0.56 6.33
C ASP A 73 5.22 -0.85 5.00
N SER A 74 5.82 -0.43 3.89
CA SER A 74 5.16 -0.49 2.58
C SER A 74 4.88 -1.91 2.13
N TYR A 75 5.77 -2.85 2.45
CA TYR A 75 5.56 -4.26 2.12
C TYR A 75 4.42 -4.85 2.96
N PHE A 76 4.40 -4.60 4.27
CA PHE A 76 3.30 -5.01 5.14
C PHE A 76 1.95 -4.47 4.65
N LEU A 77 1.91 -3.18 4.30
CA LEU A 77 0.72 -2.51 3.79
C LEU A 77 0.23 -3.13 2.47
N ASP A 78 1.14 -3.44 1.54
CA ASP A 78 0.80 -4.08 0.26
C ASP A 78 0.15 -5.45 0.49
N ILE A 79 0.84 -6.36 1.18
CA ILE A 79 0.36 -7.74 1.34
C ILE A 79 -0.92 -7.81 2.18
N THR A 80 -1.08 -6.89 3.14
CA THR A 80 -2.27 -6.85 4.01
C THR A 80 -3.44 -6.19 3.28
N SER A 81 -3.21 -5.16 2.45
CA SER A 81 -4.24 -4.56 1.61
C SER A 81 -4.79 -5.57 0.60
N ARG A 82 -3.90 -6.31 -0.08
CA ARG A 82 -4.30 -7.37 -1.02
C ARG A 82 -5.14 -8.44 -0.33
N PHE A 83 -4.75 -8.85 0.88
CA PHE A 83 -5.53 -9.83 1.64
C PHE A 83 -6.88 -9.27 2.09
N PHE A 84 -6.90 -8.03 2.60
CA PHE A 84 -8.12 -7.34 3.04
C PHE A 84 -9.14 -7.19 1.90
N ASN A 85 -8.64 -6.93 0.68
CA ASN A 85 -9.44 -6.78 -0.54
C ASN A 85 -9.70 -8.09 -1.29
N LEU A 86 -9.39 -9.25 -0.68
CA LEU A 86 -9.62 -10.59 -1.26
C LEU A 86 -8.83 -10.86 -2.55
N GLU A 87 -7.76 -10.13 -2.79
CA GLU A 87 -6.84 -10.33 -3.91
C GLU A 87 -5.76 -11.39 -3.62
N SER A 88 -5.63 -11.81 -2.36
CA SER A 88 -4.82 -12.94 -1.93
C SER A 88 -5.58 -13.81 -0.93
N SER A 89 -5.25 -15.10 -0.90
CA SER A 89 -5.79 -16.04 0.08
C SER A 89 -5.11 -15.86 1.44
N GLN A 90 -5.77 -16.32 2.51
CA GLN A 90 -5.17 -16.33 3.85
C GLN A 90 -3.85 -17.12 3.89
N ALA A 91 -3.75 -18.22 3.14
CA ALA A 91 -2.54 -19.02 3.07
C ALA A 91 -1.38 -18.25 2.42
N GLU A 92 -1.62 -17.53 1.32
CA GLU A 92 -0.61 -16.69 0.66
C GLU A 92 -0.20 -15.50 1.54
N TYR A 93 -1.16 -14.90 2.24
CA TYR A 93 -0.88 -13.82 3.19
C TYR A 93 0.02 -14.30 4.34
N LEU A 94 -0.31 -15.44 4.95
CA LEU A 94 0.50 -16.03 6.02
C LEU A 94 1.89 -16.44 5.55
N ALA A 95 2.00 -17.01 4.35
CA ALA A 95 3.29 -17.35 3.75
C ALA A 95 4.15 -16.10 3.48
N SER A 96 3.52 -14.99 3.08
CA SER A 96 4.22 -13.71 2.87
C SER A 96 4.72 -13.12 4.19
N LEU A 97 3.90 -13.17 5.25
CA LEU A 97 4.32 -12.77 6.60
C LEU A 97 5.45 -13.66 7.15
N GLU A 98 5.38 -14.96 6.91
CA GLU A 98 6.42 -15.92 7.29
C GLU A 98 7.73 -15.60 6.58
N GLY A 99 7.71 -15.47 5.25
CA GLY A 99 8.89 -15.19 4.45
C GLY A 99 9.54 -13.84 4.78
N ALA A 100 8.74 -12.80 4.97
CA ALA A 100 9.27 -11.44 5.18
C ALA A 100 9.66 -11.16 6.64
N TYR A 101 8.96 -11.74 7.61
CA TYR A 101 9.09 -11.39 9.03
C TYR A 101 9.36 -12.58 9.96
N GLY A 102 9.39 -13.81 9.45
CA GLY A 102 9.48 -15.02 10.27
C GLY A 102 8.24 -15.24 11.13
N ALA A 103 7.08 -14.74 10.68
CA ALA A 103 5.83 -14.89 11.40
C ALA A 103 5.31 -16.32 11.30
N THR A 104 4.62 -16.76 12.36
CA THR A 104 3.88 -18.02 12.35
C THR A 104 2.39 -17.75 12.52
N PRO A 105 1.49 -18.65 12.07
CA PRO A 105 0.05 -18.51 12.29
C PRO A 105 -0.33 -18.34 13.77
N ASP A 106 0.46 -18.96 14.67
CA ASP A 106 0.25 -18.90 16.12
C ASP A 106 0.82 -17.66 16.80
N SER A 107 1.59 -16.84 16.07
CA SER A 107 2.16 -15.60 16.58
C SER A 107 1.05 -14.71 17.14
N PRO A 108 1.23 -14.13 18.34
CA PRO A 108 0.18 -13.38 19.02
C PRO A 108 -0.31 -12.18 18.20
N GLY A 109 0.58 -11.54 17.43
CA GLY A 109 0.22 -10.44 16.52
C GLY A 109 -0.62 -10.93 15.35
N VAL A 110 -0.22 -12.01 14.69
CA VAL A 110 -0.94 -12.62 13.56
C VAL A 110 -2.36 -13.02 13.97
N ARG A 111 -2.52 -13.76 15.07
CA ARG A 111 -3.85 -14.12 15.59
C ARG A 111 -4.71 -12.90 15.93
N CYS A 112 -4.09 -11.85 16.48
CA CYS A 112 -4.82 -10.63 16.82
C CYS A 112 -5.33 -9.91 15.56
N MET A 113 -4.49 -9.77 14.53
CA MET A 113 -4.86 -9.17 13.25
C MET A 113 -5.98 -9.95 12.57
N LEU A 114 -5.86 -11.27 12.46
CA LEU A 114 -6.85 -12.12 11.80
C LEU A 114 -8.25 -12.02 12.45
N ARG A 115 -8.31 -11.79 13.77
CA ARG A 115 -9.57 -11.59 14.51
C ARG A 115 -10.26 -10.25 14.18
N LEU A 116 -9.50 -9.24 13.76
CA LEU A 116 -10.02 -7.90 13.44
C LEU A 116 -10.41 -7.73 11.98
N LEU A 117 -10.08 -8.71 11.14
CA LEU A 117 -10.47 -8.68 9.75
C LEU A 117 -12.00 -8.79 9.60
N PRO A 118 -12.59 -8.11 8.60
CA PRO A 118 -14.00 -8.27 8.31
C PRO A 118 -14.29 -9.74 7.97
N PRO A 119 -15.45 -10.30 8.34
CA PRO A 119 -15.81 -11.71 8.11
C PRO A 119 -15.72 -12.17 6.65
N ARG A 120 -15.71 -11.21 5.71
CA ARG A 120 -15.57 -11.44 4.28
C ARG A 120 -14.16 -11.86 3.88
N ALA A 121 -13.15 -11.45 4.64
CA ALA A 121 -11.72 -11.68 4.39
C ALA A 121 -11.23 -13.05 4.90
N LEU A 122 -12.08 -13.79 5.63
CA LEU A 122 -11.77 -15.15 6.10
C LEU A 122 -12.46 -16.18 5.20
N PRO A 123 -11.81 -17.30 4.86
CA PRO A 123 -12.51 -18.41 4.22
C PRO A 123 -13.67 -18.84 5.12
N PRO A 124 -14.84 -19.20 4.56
CA PRO A 124 -15.96 -19.69 5.36
C PRO A 124 -15.48 -20.89 6.19
N PRO A 125 -15.93 -21.02 7.45
CA PRO A 125 -15.59 -22.19 8.26
C PRO A 125 -15.93 -23.44 7.45
N ALA A 126 -14.97 -24.37 7.34
CA ALA A 126 -15.18 -25.62 6.62
C ALA A 126 -16.45 -26.29 7.18
N VAL A 127 -17.47 -26.40 6.35
CA VAL A 127 -18.67 -27.15 6.71
C VAL A 127 -18.19 -28.59 6.95
N PRO A 128 -18.43 -29.18 8.14
CA PRO A 128 -18.04 -30.57 8.36
C PRO A 128 -18.70 -31.45 7.30
N PRO A 129 -18.00 -32.47 6.77
CA PRO A 129 -18.60 -33.37 5.80
C PRO A 129 -19.87 -33.98 6.41
N PRO A 130 -20.93 -34.19 5.60
CA PRO A 130 -22.15 -34.80 6.11
C PRO A 130 -21.82 -36.15 6.75
N PRO A 131 -22.49 -36.52 7.86
CA PRO A 131 -22.24 -37.80 8.51
C PRO A 131 -22.38 -38.91 7.48
N ALA A 132 -21.38 -39.79 7.42
CA ALA A 132 -21.43 -40.97 6.57
C ALA A 132 -22.68 -41.76 6.96
N MET A 133 -23.63 -41.87 6.04
CA MET A 133 -24.77 -42.77 6.20
C MET A 133 -24.19 -44.19 6.22
N ASP A 134 -24.07 -44.76 7.43
CA ASP A 134 -23.71 -46.17 7.64
C ASP A 134 -24.87 -47.02 7.09
N GLY A 135 -24.75 -47.35 5.82
CA GLY A 135 -25.70 -48.17 5.11
C GLY A 135 -25.26 -49.62 5.12
N ARG A 136 -25.49 -50.35 6.24
CA ARG A 136 -25.79 -51.79 6.16
C ARG A 136 -26.69 -52.26 7.30
N ARG A 137 -27.94 -52.50 6.91
CA ARG A 137 -28.86 -53.48 7.47
C ARG A 137 -28.63 -54.83 6.79
#